data_AF-A0A2E5YRB1-F1
#
_entry.id   AF-A0A2E5YRB1-F1
#
_cell.length_a   1.000
_cell.length_b   1.000
_cell.length_c   1.000
_cell.angle_alpha   90.00
_cell.angle_beta   90.00
_cell.angle_gamma   90.00
#
_symmetry.space_group_name_H-M   'P 1'
#
loop_
_entity.id
_entity.type
_entity.pdbx_description
1 polymer ?
#
loop_
_entity_poly.entity_id
_entity_poly.type
_entity_poly.pdbx_seq_one_letter_code
_entity_poly.pdbx_strand_id
1 'polypeptide(L)'
;MADHKQATEVSIATTTDQSEFSSWVLKWWKLGAVGLLVASGALFTSYYQANAAKEKSYASWEVLGAAIPANNPLGFAAADPDELAAVAEAESASISGPWARYLEANARDLGGDKSGAAQSLARLQDDYPDHLLNDLRFSFPDNPTPQTVAERMAAAVEGEAAWKSAHPSLFNNPDPPAAAPTVRMTTNEGPILIALYPEAAPKHVENFLKLCNEGFYNDTKFHRVITGFMIQGGDPNTKEADVDQWGQGGPGYKVDAEDNDLRHFRGYLSAAKMGGDAQSSGSQFFITTGSPHHLDGVHVVFGKVLEGMDTVGIIESGAIALGTQDRPDSPATIVSTETL
;
A
#
# COMPACT_ATOMS: atom_id res chain seq x y z
N MET A 1 38.61 -51.41 -16.03
CA MET A 1 37.32 -51.09 -16.69
C MET A 1 36.46 -50.50 -15.59
N ALA A 2 36.41 -49.18 -15.49
CA ALA A 2 35.71 -48.46 -14.44
C ALA A 2 34.40 -47.92 -15.04
N ASP A 3 33.28 -48.31 -14.44
CA ASP A 3 31.95 -47.83 -14.79
C ASP A 3 31.82 -46.33 -14.49
N HIS A 4 31.67 -45.53 -15.54
CA HIS A 4 31.27 -44.15 -15.42
C HIS A 4 29.77 -44.08 -15.11
N LYS A 5 29.44 -43.63 -13.89
CA LYS A 5 28.09 -43.23 -13.49
C LYS A 5 27.53 -42.22 -14.50
N GLN A 6 26.36 -42.52 -15.06
CA GLN A 6 25.60 -41.60 -15.91
C GLN A 6 25.22 -40.34 -15.15
N ALA A 7 25.21 -39.22 -15.86
CA ALA A 7 24.80 -37.92 -15.35
C ALA A 7 23.33 -37.94 -14.92
N THR A 8 23.07 -37.56 -13.67
CA THR A 8 21.71 -37.30 -13.18
C THR A 8 21.15 -36.12 -13.95
N GLU A 9 20.14 -36.35 -14.79
CA GLU A 9 19.32 -35.28 -15.35
C GLU A 9 18.68 -34.50 -14.19
N VAL A 10 19.18 -33.29 -13.95
CA VAL A 10 18.48 -32.30 -13.15
C VAL A 10 17.30 -31.87 -14.00
N SER A 11 16.13 -32.43 -13.71
CA SER A 11 14.84 -31.89 -14.14
C SER A 11 14.73 -30.48 -13.59
N ILE A 12 15.13 -29.50 -14.38
CA ILE A 12 14.78 -28.10 -14.14
C ILE A 12 13.27 -28.04 -14.29
N ALA A 13 12.55 -27.95 -13.17
CA ALA A 13 11.13 -27.67 -13.19
C ALA A 13 10.91 -26.41 -14.03
N THR A 14 10.20 -26.54 -15.14
CA THR A 14 9.76 -25.40 -15.93
C THR A 14 8.92 -24.51 -15.02
N THR A 15 9.43 -23.32 -14.71
CA THR A 15 8.77 -22.30 -13.90
C THR A 15 7.45 -21.90 -14.56
N THR A 16 6.37 -22.63 -14.26
CA THR A 16 5.00 -22.29 -14.64
C THR A 16 4.06 -22.58 -13.46
N ASP A 17 4.53 -22.27 -12.25
CA ASP A 17 3.65 -21.98 -11.13
C ASP A 17 3.68 -20.47 -10.92
N GLN A 18 2.90 -19.76 -11.71
CA GLN A 18 2.53 -18.41 -11.34
C GLN A 18 1.52 -18.54 -10.20
N SER A 19 1.89 -18.06 -9.00
CA SER A 19 0.96 -17.96 -7.87
C SER A 19 -0.32 -17.25 -8.31
N GLU A 20 -1.47 -17.58 -7.70
CA GLU A 20 -2.75 -16.93 -8.01
C GLU A 20 -2.64 -15.40 -7.97
N PHE A 21 -1.87 -14.86 -7.03
CA PHE A 21 -1.52 -13.44 -6.96
C PHE A 21 -0.75 -12.93 -8.18
N SER A 22 0.29 -13.63 -8.65
CA SER A 22 1.03 -13.23 -9.85
C SER A 22 0.21 -13.33 -11.14
N SER A 23 -0.69 -14.32 -11.23
CA SER A 23 -1.64 -14.45 -12.33
C SER A 23 -2.65 -13.29 -12.32
N TRP A 24 -3.10 -12.88 -11.13
CA TRP A 24 -3.96 -11.74 -10.92
C TRP A 24 -3.25 -10.42 -11.28
N VAL A 25 -2.03 -10.19 -10.77
CA VAL A 25 -1.21 -9.02 -11.12
C VAL A 25 -1.06 -8.95 -12.64
N LEU A 26 -0.62 -10.03 -13.29
CA LEU A 26 -0.37 -10.02 -14.73
C LEU A 26 -1.64 -9.82 -15.56
N LYS A 27 -2.77 -10.36 -15.11
CA LYS A 27 -4.06 -10.19 -15.78
C LYS A 27 -4.58 -8.76 -15.65
N TRP A 28 -4.57 -8.16 -14.46
CA TRP A 28 -5.22 -6.86 -14.25
C TRP A 28 -4.28 -5.67 -14.46
N TRP A 29 -2.99 -5.79 -14.13
CA TRP A 29 -1.98 -4.75 -14.37
C TRP A 29 -1.79 -4.46 -15.87
N LYS A 30 -1.67 -5.52 -16.70
CA LYS A 30 -1.51 -5.35 -18.15
C LYS A 30 -2.74 -4.70 -18.78
N LEU A 31 -3.94 -4.98 -18.25
CA LEU A 31 -5.18 -4.42 -18.78
C LEU A 31 -5.36 -2.94 -18.41
N GLY A 32 -5.00 -2.55 -17.18
CA GLY A 32 -4.93 -1.15 -16.79
C GLY A 32 -3.91 -0.36 -17.65
N ALA A 33 -2.71 -0.92 -17.86
CA ALA A 33 -1.68 -0.27 -18.67
C ALA A 33 -2.08 -0.08 -20.15
N VAL A 34 -2.75 -1.07 -20.75
CA VAL A 34 -3.24 -0.95 -22.15
C VAL A 34 -4.40 0.04 -22.24
N GLY A 35 -5.35 0.00 -21.31
CA GLY A 35 -6.43 1.00 -21.24
C GLY A 35 -5.89 2.43 -21.14
N LEU A 36 -4.84 2.61 -20.34
CA LEU A 36 -4.19 3.91 -20.11
C LEU A 36 -3.41 4.41 -21.34
N LEU A 37 -2.74 3.54 -22.09
CA LEU A 37 -2.08 3.91 -23.36
C LEU A 37 -3.09 4.35 -24.41
N VAL A 38 -4.22 3.63 -24.50
CA VAL A 38 -5.32 3.96 -25.42
C VAL A 38 -5.98 5.28 -25.02
N ALA A 39 -6.29 5.45 -23.73
CA ALA A 39 -6.82 6.69 -23.17
C ALA A 39 -5.86 7.86 -23.40
N SER A 40 -4.55 7.66 -23.24
CA SER A 40 -3.53 8.67 -23.52
C SER A 40 -3.51 9.07 -25.00
N GLY A 41 -3.52 8.10 -25.91
CA GLY A 41 -3.60 8.36 -27.35
C GLY A 41 -4.88 9.11 -27.74
N ALA A 42 -5.99 8.77 -27.12
CA ALA A 42 -7.27 9.46 -27.25
C ALA A 42 -7.21 10.90 -26.69
N LEU A 43 -6.65 11.12 -25.50
CA LEU A 43 -6.38 12.43 -24.90
C LEU A 43 -5.59 13.32 -25.85
N PHE A 44 -4.49 12.81 -26.38
CA PHE A 44 -3.67 13.52 -27.37
C PHE A 44 -4.45 13.80 -28.65
N THR A 45 -5.21 12.83 -29.15
CA THR A 45 -6.00 13.00 -30.38
C THR A 45 -7.09 14.04 -30.20
N SER A 46 -7.81 14.03 -29.08
CA SER A 46 -8.83 15.04 -28.73
C SER A 46 -8.23 16.41 -28.47
N TYR A 47 -7.06 16.48 -27.83
CA TYR A 47 -6.27 17.70 -27.69
C TYR A 47 -5.89 18.27 -29.06
N TYR A 48 -5.48 17.43 -30.00
CA TYR A 48 -5.16 17.85 -31.37
C TYR A 48 -6.38 18.20 -32.22
N GLN A 49 -7.50 17.47 -32.08
CA GLN A 49 -8.76 17.72 -32.78
C GLN A 49 -9.47 18.98 -32.27
N ALA A 50 -9.24 19.39 -31.01
CA ALA A 50 -9.73 20.63 -30.43
C ALA A 50 -9.10 21.92 -31.04
N ASN A 51 -8.24 21.80 -32.06
CA ASN A 51 -7.60 22.94 -32.73
C ASN A 51 -8.54 23.86 -33.56
N ALA A 52 -9.87 23.69 -33.47
CA ALA A 52 -10.85 24.58 -34.09
C ALA A 52 -11.63 25.48 -33.11
N ALA A 53 -11.53 25.28 -31.79
CA ALA A 53 -12.27 26.08 -30.79
C ALA A 53 -11.40 26.44 -29.57
N LYS A 54 -10.59 27.50 -29.70
CA LYS A 54 -9.39 27.76 -28.88
C LYS A 54 -9.57 28.54 -27.56
N GLU A 55 -10.74 29.05 -27.18
CA GLU A 55 -10.83 29.85 -25.93
C GLU A 55 -11.44 29.11 -24.73
N LYS A 56 -12.59 28.43 -24.89
CA LYS A 56 -13.20 27.68 -23.77
C LYS A 56 -12.50 26.35 -23.46
N SER A 57 -11.98 25.68 -24.49
CA SER A 57 -11.33 24.37 -24.35
C SER A 57 -10.05 24.48 -23.50
N TYR A 58 -9.21 25.49 -23.74
CA TYR A 58 -7.95 25.66 -23.01
C TYR A 58 -8.17 25.97 -21.52
N ALA A 59 -9.13 26.84 -21.19
CA ALA A 59 -9.44 27.16 -19.79
C ALA A 59 -9.85 25.91 -18.99
N SER A 60 -10.71 25.06 -19.56
CA SER A 60 -11.13 23.82 -18.91
C SER A 60 -9.99 22.81 -18.71
N TRP A 61 -8.97 22.85 -19.59
CA TRP A 61 -7.76 22.03 -19.45
C TRP A 61 -6.78 22.58 -18.42
N GLU A 62 -6.70 23.91 -18.24
CA GLU A 62 -5.90 24.51 -17.17
C GLU A 62 -6.46 24.18 -15.79
N VAL A 63 -7.79 24.18 -15.63
CA VAL A 63 -8.47 23.78 -14.39
C VAL A 63 -8.16 22.32 -14.05
N LEU A 64 -8.28 21.42 -15.03
CA LEU A 64 -7.92 20.01 -14.83
C LEU A 64 -6.41 19.82 -14.59
N GLY A 65 -5.56 20.54 -15.32
CA GLY A 65 -4.10 20.48 -15.14
C GLY A 65 -3.65 20.94 -13.75
N ALA A 66 -4.35 21.90 -13.14
CA ALA A 66 -4.05 22.36 -11.78
C ALA A 66 -4.36 21.32 -10.70
N ALA A 67 -5.34 20.43 -10.93
CA ALA A 67 -5.68 19.32 -10.05
C ALA A 67 -4.74 18.11 -10.21
N ILE A 68 -3.78 18.17 -11.14
CA ILE A 68 -2.82 17.09 -11.41
C ILE A 68 -1.43 17.57 -10.96
N PRO A 69 -0.76 16.86 -10.02
CA PRO A 69 0.57 17.23 -9.56
C PRO A 69 1.59 17.36 -10.70
N ALA A 70 2.45 18.40 -10.66
CA ALA A 70 3.38 18.76 -11.74
C ALA A 70 4.44 17.69 -12.08
N ASN A 71 4.69 16.73 -11.18
CA ASN A 71 5.55 15.56 -11.43
C ASN A 71 4.80 14.39 -12.10
N ASN A 72 3.55 14.59 -12.52
CA ASN A 72 2.67 13.53 -12.98
C ASN A 72 1.74 13.96 -14.15
N PRO A 73 2.29 14.24 -15.34
CA PRO A 73 1.49 14.69 -16.48
C PRO A 73 0.58 13.61 -17.11
N LEU A 74 0.58 12.36 -16.59
CA LEU A 74 -0.08 11.20 -17.20
C LEU A 74 -0.94 10.37 -16.21
N GLY A 75 -1.13 10.83 -14.97
CA GLY A 75 -1.99 10.14 -13.99
C GLY A 75 -1.38 8.91 -13.29
N PHE A 76 -0.05 8.80 -13.24
CA PHE A 76 0.71 7.70 -12.63
C PHE A 76 0.97 7.80 -11.12
N ALA A 77 0.65 8.93 -10.48
CA ALA A 77 0.73 9.17 -9.04
C ALA A 77 -0.56 9.82 -8.50
N ALA A 78 -0.78 9.72 -7.19
CA ALA A 78 -1.98 10.14 -6.46
C ALA A 78 -2.34 11.63 -6.68
N ALA A 79 -3.17 11.91 -7.69
CA ALA A 79 -4.01 13.09 -7.67
C ALA A 79 -5.13 12.87 -6.66
N ASP A 80 -5.59 13.93 -6.00
CA ASP A 80 -6.68 13.83 -5.04
C ASP A 80 -7.98 13.47 -5.81
N PRO A 81 -8.61 12.32 -5.53
CA PRO A 81 -9.83 11.91 -6.22
C PRO A 81 -10.99 12.89 -5.99
N ASP A 82 -11.05 13.56 -4.83
CA ASP A 82 -12.12 14.50 -4.52
C ASP A 82 -11.92 15.85 -5.22
N GLU A 83 -10.66 16.29 -5.41
CA GLU A 83 -10.35 17.44 -6.27
C GLU A 83 -10.71 17.15 -7.74
N LEU A 84 -10.37 15.97 -8.24
CA LEU A 84 -10.73 15.54 -9.60
C LEU A 84 -12.24 15.40 -9.78
N ALA A 85 -12.95 14.90 -8.77
CA ALA A 85 -14.42 14.86 -8.76
C ALA A 85 -15.01 16.27 -8.85
N ALA A 86 -14.47 17.23 -8.08
CA ALA A 86 -14.90 18.63 -8.11
C ALA A 86 -14.66 19.27 -9.48
N VAL A 87 -13.51 19.01 -10.12
CA VAL A 87 -13.23 19.46 -11.49
C VAL A 87 -14.22 18.84 -12.47
N ALA A 88 -14.50 17.53 -12.35
CA ALA A 88 -15.44 16.84 -13.22
C ALA A 88 -16.86 17.41 -13.14
N GLU A 89 -17.31 17.85 -11.96
CA GLU A 89 -18.59 18.57 -11.82
C GLU A 89 -18.54 19.97 -12.46
N ALA A 90 -17.52 20.75 -12.09
CA ALA A 90 -17.40 22.15 -12.51
C ALA A 90 -17.24 22.28 -14.03
N GLU A 91 -16.51 21.36 -14.63
CA GLU A 91 -16.20 21.31 -16.06
C GLU A 91 -17.07 20.29 -16.81
N SER A 92 -18.22 19.91 -16.23
CA SER A 92 -19.07 18.84 -16.78
C SER A 92 -19.53 19.08 -18.22
N ALA A 93 -19.71 20.33 -18.64
CA ALA A 93 -20.10 20.71 -20.00
C ALA A 93 -18.90 21.01 -20.93
N SER A 94 -17.67 20.83 -20.44
CA SER A 94 -16.44 21.12 -21.17
C SER A 94 -15.86 19.87 -21.83
N ILE A 95 -14.81 20.06 -22.63
CA ILE A 95 -14.07 18.95 -23.22
C ILE A 95 -13.21 18.19 -22.18
N SER A 96 -12.88 18.81 -21.04
CA SER A 96 -12.07 18.18 -19.99
C SER A 96 -12.89 17.45 -18.93
N GLY A 97 -14.19 17.74 -18.79
CA GLY A 97 -15.09 17.09 -17.82
C GLY A 97 -15.08 15.55 -17.85
N PRO A 98 -15.28 14.90 -19.03
CA PRO A 98 -15.19 13.44 -19.15
C PRO A 98 -13.81 12.89 -18.74
N TRP A 99 -12.75 13.63 -19.01
CA TRP A 99 -11.38 13.25 -18.66
C TRP A 99 -11.10 13.41 -17.16
N ALA A 100 -11.62 14.46 -16.54
CA ALA A 100 -11.57 14.64 -15.09
C ALA A 100 -12.27 13.47 -14.39
N ARG A 101 -13.43 13.04 -14.88
CA ARG A 101 -14.17 11.88 -14.35
C ARG A 101 -13.41 10.56 -14.54
N TYR A 102 -12.74 10.38 -15.68
CA TYR A 102 -11.87 9.23 -15.92
C TYR A 102 -10.65 9.21 -15.00
N LEU A 103 -10.01 10.37 -14.79
CA LEU A 103 -8.86 10.49 -13.89
C LEU A 103 -9.26 10.30 -12.43
N GLU A 104 -10.43 10.80 -12.02
CA GLU A 104 -11.02 10.53 -10.71
C GLU A 104 -11.14 9.02 -10.48
N ALA A 105 -11.73 8.28 -11.43
CA ALA A 105 -11.87 6.83 -11.32
C ALA A 105 -10.53 6.12 -11.12
N ASN A 106 -9.50 6.53 -11.87
CA ASN A 106 -8.15 5.99 -11.72
C ASN A 106 -7.53 6.34 -10.35
N ALA A 107 -7.68 7.58 -9.90
CA ALA A 107 -7.16 8.01 -8.60
C ALA A 107 -7.81 7.23 -7.44
N ARG A 108 -9.14 7.03 -7.50
CA ARG A 108 -9.88 6.20 -6.54
C ARG A 108 -9.43 4.75 -6.58
N ASP A 109 -9.25 4.17 -7.77
CA ASP A 109 -8.82 2.79 -7.95
C ASP A 109 -7.42 2.52 -7.39
N LEU A 110 -6.48 3.44 -7.66
CA LEU A 110 -5.11 3.43 -7.12
C LEU A 110 -5.10 3.66 -5.60
N GLY A 111 -6.01 4.49 -5.08
CA GLY A 111 -6.23 4.70 -3.66
C GLY A 111 -6.94 3.55 -2.94
N GLY A 112 -7.40 2.52 -3.68
CA GLY A 112 -8.11 1.37 -3.13
C GLY A 112 -9.62 1.56 -2.97
N ASP A 113 -10.18 2.72 -3.29
CA ASP A 113 -11.61 3.00 -3.32
C ASP A 113 -12.25 2.44 -4.60
N LYS A 114 -12.40 1.12 -4.65
CA LYS A 114 -12.98 0.42 -5.81
C LYS A 114 -14.46 0.78 -6.05
N SER A 115 -15.21 1.05 -4.97
CA SER A 115 -16.62 1.44 -5.08
C SER A 115 -16.75 2.83 -5.70
N GLY A 116 -15.98 3.79 -5.22
CA GLY A 116 -15.97 5.13 -5.79
C GLY A 116 -15.45 5.11 -7.23
N ALA A 117 -14.40 4.33 -7.54
CA ALA A 117 -13.92 4.18 -8.91
C ALA A 117 -15.00 3.66 -9.87
N ALA A 118 -15.74 2.62 -9.46
CA ALA A 118 -16.86 2.08 -10.24
C ALA A 118 -17.99 3.12 -10.42
N GLN A 119 -18.32 3.89 -9.37
CA GLN A 119 -19.32 4.96 -9.47
C GLN A 119 -18.88 6.08 -10.43
N SER A 120 -17.61 6.50 -10.38
CA SER A 120 -17.09 7.52 -11.30
C SER A 120 -17.14 7.03 -12.76
N LEU A 121 -16.85 5.76 -13.02
CA LEU A 121 -16.98 5.16 -14.36
C LEU A 121 -18.44 5.03 -14.83
N ALA A 122 -19.36 4.65 -13.94
CA ALA A 122 -20.79 4.60 -14.27
C ALA A 122 -21.31 6.00 -14.64
N ARG A 123 -20.93 7.03 -13.87
CA ARG A 123 -21.25 8.42 -14.20
C ARG A 123 -20.62 8.88 -15.50
N LEU A 124 -19.38 8.48 -15.79
CA LEU A 124 -18.76 8.76 -17.09
C LEU A 124 -19.60 8.17 -18.24
N GLN A 125 -20.15 6.97 -18.08
CA GLN A 125 -21.01 6.33 -19.07
C GLN A 125 -22.36 7.04 -19.22
N ASP A 126 -23.01 7.37 -18.10
CA ASP A 126 -24.34 8.00 -18.08
C ASP A 126 -24.31 9.45 -18.58
N ASP A 127 -23.34 10.24 -18.12
CA ASP A 127 -23.26 11.68 -18.40
C ASP A 127 -22.68 11.96 -19.80
N TYR A 128 -21.90 11.02 -20.36
CA TYR A 128 -21.15 11.22 -21.61
C TYR A 128 -21.23 10.04 -22.60
N PRO A 129 -22.44 9.57 -22.98
CA PRO A 129 -22.59 8.35 -23.79
C PRO A 129 -21.89 8.40 -25.15
N ASP A 130 -21.81 9.57 -25.78
CA ASP A 130 -21.19 9.77 -27.10
C ASP A 130 -19.70 10.16 -27.02
N HIS A 131 -19.12 10.25 -25.82
CA HIS A 131 -17.71 10.60 -25.68
C HIS A 131 -16.83 9.41 -26.09
N LEU A 132 -15.68 9.70 -26.69
CA LEU A 132 -14.73 8.69 -27.18
C LEU A 132 -14.30 7.65 -26.14
N LEU A 133 -14.34 7.96 -24.83
CA LEU A 133 -14.07 6.99 -23.75
C LEU A 133 -15.15 5.91 -23.64
N ASN A 134 -16.36 6.23 -24.11
CA ASN A 134 -17.55 5.36 -24.16
C ASN A 134 -17.88 4.87 -25.58
N ASP A 135 -17.30 5.45 -26.64
CA ASP A 135 -17.59 5.09 -28.03
C ASP A 135 -16.47 4.29 -28.70
N LEU A 136 -15.19 4.58 -28.39
CA LEU A 136 -14.07 3.86 -29.00
C LEU A 136 -13.98 2.42 -28.45
N ARG A 137 -14.27 1.45 -29.32
CA ARG A 137 -14.24 0.01 -29.00
C ARG A 137 -12.93 -0.63 -29.45
N PHE A 138 -12.33 -1.41 -28.55
CA PHE A 138 -11.11 -2.16 -28.78
C PHE A 138 -11.35 -3.65 -28.55
N SER A 139 -10.78 -4.48 -29.40
CA SER A 139 -10.71 -5.93 -29.18
C SER A 139 -9.36 -6.24 -28.52
N PHE A 140 -9.40 -7.01 -27.43
CA PHE A 140 -8.20 -7.42 -26.71
C PHE A 140 -7.90 -8.89 -27.01
N PRO A 141 -6.63 -9.34 -27.01
CA PRO A 141 -6.28 -10.73 -27.33
C PRO A 141 -7.03 -11.77 -26.49
N ASP A 142 -7.41 -11.41 -25.27
CA ASP A 142 -8.01 -12.31 -24.28
C ASP A 142 -9.57 -12.21 -24.24
N ASN A 143 -10.17 -11.28 -25.00
CA ASN A 143 -11.62 -11.14 -25.12
C ASN A 143 -11.99 -10.63 -26.53
N PRO A 144 -12.61 -11.47 -27.39
CA PRO A 144 -12.94 -11.11 -28.76
C PRO A 144 -14.12 -10.13 -28.88
N THR A 145 -14.83 -9.85 -27.78
CA THR A 145 -15.93 -8.88 -27.77
C THR A 145 -15.36 -7.46 -27.71
N PRO A 146 -15.61 -6.57 -28.69
CA PRO A 146 -15.12 -5.20 -28.64
C PRO A 146 -15.70 -4.41 -27.46
N GLN A 147 -14.84 -3.93 -26.58
CA GLN A 147 -15.22 -3.16 -25.38
C GLN A 147 -14.70 -1.72 -25.47
N THR A 148 -15.43 -0.79 -24.88
CA THR A 148 -15.00 0.61 -24.75
C THR A 148 -13.94 0.75 -23.66
N VAL A 149 -13.22 1.89 -23.61
CA VAL A 149 -12.24 2.13 -22.53
C VAL A 149 -12.94 2.13 -21.17
N ALA A 150 -14.11 2.76 -21.06
CA ALA A 150 -14.91 2.77 -19.83
C ALA A 150 -15.46 1.39 -19.46
N GLU A 151 -16.03 0.64 -20.41
CA GLU A 151 -16.52 -0.74 -20.18
C GLU A 151 -15.37 -1.65 -19.70
N ARG A 152 -14.18 -1.51 -20.29
CA ARG A 152 -13.00 -2.31 -19.93
C ARG A 152 -12.50 -1.98 -18.52
N MET A 153 -12.45 -0.70 -18.18
CA MET A 153 -12.07 -0.22 -16.85
C MET A 153 -13.07 -0.68 -15.79
N ALA A 154 -14.37 -0.53 -16.04
CA ALA A 154 -15.41 -0.96 -15.10
C ALA A 154 -15.32 -2.47 -14.84
N ALA A 155 -15.20 -3.28 -15.90
CA ALA A 155 -15.00 -4.72 -15.77
C ALA A 155 -13.70 -5.10 -15.04
N ALA A 156 -12.65 -4.27 -15.14
CA ALA A 156 -11.40 -4.47 -14.40
C ALA A 156 -11.58 -4.18 -12.90
N VAL A 157 -12.20 -3.04 -12.55
CA VAL A 157 -12.49 -2.65 -11.17
C VAL A 157 -13.40 -3.68 -10.50
N GLU A 158 -14.50 -4.06 -11.16
CA GLU A 158 -15.45 -5.06 -10.65
C GLU A 158 -14.82 -6.45 -10.54
N GLY A 159 -14.07 -6.87 -11.57
CA GLY A 159 -13.38 -8.16 -11.57
C GLY A 159 -12.32 -8.27 -10.48
N GLU A 160 -11.57 -7.19 -10.25
CA GLU A 160 -10.63 -7.09 -9.14
C GLU A 160 -11.34 -7.12 -7.78
N ALA A 161 -12.41 -6.33 -7.60
CA ALA A 161 -13.17 -6.30 -6.36
C ALA A 161 -13.78 -7.67 -6.03
N ALA A 162 -14.38 -8.34 -7.02
CA ALA A 162 -14.91 -9.68 -6.88
C ALA A 162 -13.81 -10.70 -6.52
N TRP A 163 -12.63 -10.59 -7.16
CA TRP A 163 -11.51 -11.47 -6.86
C TRP A 163 -10.96 -11.27 -5.45
N LYS A 164 -10.78 -10.01 -5.02
CA LYS A 164 -10.39 -9.63 -3.65
C LYS A 164 -11.37 -10.17 -2.62
N SER A 165 -12.67 -10.03 -2.88
CA SER A 165 -13.71 -10.57 -2.00
C SER A 165 -13.71 -12.10 -1.94
N ALA A 166 -13.35 -12.78 -3.02
CA ALA A 166 -13.26 -14.24 -3.06
C ALA A 166 -11.97 -14.80 -2.42
N HIS A 167 -10.90 -14.01 -2.36
CA HIS A 167 -9.58 -14.43 -1.84
C HIS A 167 -9.04 -13.48 -0.76
N PRO A 168 -9.79 -13.23 0.33
CA PRO A 168 -9.42 -12.22 1.32
C PRO A 168 -8.08 -12.49 1.98
N SER A 169 -7.70 -13.76 2.16
CA SER A 169 -6.42 -14.18 2.76
C SER A 169 -5.19 -13.79 1.94
N LEU A 170 -5.34 -13.46 0.67
CA LEU A 170 -4.24 -12.98 -0.17
C LEU A 170 -3.92 -11.50 0.09
N PHE A 171 -4.84 -10.78 0.74
CA PHE A 171 -4.76 -9.33 0.92
C PHE A 171 -4.78 -8.88 2.37
N ASN A 172 -5.26 -9.74 3.27
CA ASN A 172 -5.33 -9.47 4.70
C ASN A 172 -5.09 -10.75 5.49
N ASN A 173 -4.54 -10.57 6.69
CA ASN A 173 -4.61 -11.63 7.70
C ASN A 173 -6.03 -11.72 8.26
N PRO A 174 -6.39 -12.85 8.90
CA PRO A 174 -7.60 -12.94 9.70
C PRO A 174 -7.69 -11.78 10.68
N ASP A 175 -8.88 -11.25 10.90
CA ASP A 175 -9.05 -10.19 11.90
C ASP A 175 -8.66 -10.70 13.30
N PRO A 176 -8.06 -9.84 14.14
CA PRO A 176 -7.79 -10.19 15.53
C PRO A 176 -9.07 -10.67 16.23
N PRO A 177 -9.00 -11.67 17.12
CA PRO A 177 -10.16 -12.11 17.90
C PRO A 177 -10.83 -10.92 18.62
N ALA A 178 -12.15 -10.94 18.78
CA ALA A 178 -12.87 -9.87 19.46
C ALA A 178 -12.40 -9.63 20.92
N ALA A 179 -11.84 -10.67 21.55
CA ALA A 179 -11.25 -10.62 22.89
C ALA A 179 -9.72 -10.45 22.88
N ALA A 180 -9.12 -10.10 21.73
CA ALA A 180 -7.70 -9.85 21.62
C ALA A 180 -7.27 -8.72 22.57
N PRO A 181 -6.13 -8.86 23.27
CA PRO A 181 -5.53 -7.75 23.99
C PRO A 181 -5.28 -6.58 23.04
N THR A 182 -5.60 -5.37 23.51
CA THR A 182 -5.31 -4.15 22.76
C THR A 182 -4.39 -3.24 23.54
N VAL A 183 -3.54 -2.51 22.81
CA VAL A 183 -2.60 -1.55 23.38
C VAL A 183 -2.80 -0.22 22.68
N ARG A 184 -3.06 0.83 23.45
CA ARG A 184 -2.99 2.21 22.99
C ARG A 184 -1.57 2.72 23.17
N MET A 185 -0.89 3.00 22.07
CA MET A 185 0.42 3.63 22.03
C MET A 185 0.23 5.12 21.74
N THR A 186 0.51 5.97 22.73
CA THR A 186 0.43 7.43 22.56
C THR A 186 1.79 7.95 22.13
N THR A 187 1.85 8.62 20.99
CA THR A 187 3.06 9.28 20.48
C THR A 187 2.89 10.80 20.52
N ASN A 188 3.97 11.55 20.32
CA ASN A 188 3.87 13.01 20.14
C ASN A 188 3.19 13.41 18.81
N GLU A 189 2.98 12.48 17.88
CA GLU A 189 2.26 12.67 16.61
C GLU A 189 0.79 12.17 16.68
N GLY A 190 0.36 11.65 17.84
CA GLY A 190 -0.99 11.13 18.06
C GLY A 190 -1.03 9.68 18.57
N PRO A 191 -2.23 9.15 18.83
CA PRO A 191 -2.42 7.79 19.33
C PRO A 191 -2.47 6.75 18.20
N ILE A 192 -1.99 5.55 18.49
CA ILE A 192 -2.11 4.35 17.65
C ILE A 192 -2.73 3.25 18.51
N LEU A 193 -3.88 2.71 18.08
CA LEU A 193 -4.53 1.58 18.75
C LEU A 193 -4.16 0.29 18.04
N ILE A 194 -3.62 -0.67 18.78
CA ILE A 194 -3.09 -1.92 18.23
C ILE A 194 -3.81 -3.11 18.88
N ALA A 195 -4.31 -4.04 18.08
CA ALA A 195 -4.75 -5.35 18.54
C ALA A 195 -3.66 -6.40 18.35
N LEU A 196 -3.53 -7.33 19.29
CA LEU A 196 -2.50 -8.36 19.29
C LEU A 196 -3.08 -9.74 18.92
N TYR A 197 -2.24 -10.64 18.40
CA TYR A 197 -2.62 -12.01 18.03
C TYR A 197 -2.09 -13.04 19.05
N PRO A 198 -2.70 -13.19 20.23
CA PRO A 198 -2.19 -14.06 21.29
C PRO A 198 -2.16 -15.55 20.90
N GLU A 199 -3.02 -15.98 19.98
CA GLU A 199 -3.03 -17.37 19.51
C GLU A 199 -1.94 -17.63 18.45
N ALA A 200 -1.60 -16.64 17.64
CA ALA A 200 -0.63 -16.78 16.56
C ALA A 200 0.82 -16.50 17.00
N ALA A 201 1.02 -15.63 18.00
CA ALA A 201 2.34 -15.28 18.51
C ALA A 201 2.33 -15.08 20.04
N PRO A 202 1.96 -16.11 20.83
CA PRO A 202 1.75 -15.99 22.26
C PRO A 202 2.94 -15.38 23.01
N LYS A 203 4.17 -15.79 22.68
CA LYS A 203 5.37 -15.32 23.40
C LYS A 203 5.68 -13.86 23.07
N HIS A 204 5.56 -13.45 21.81
CA HIS A 204 5.77 -12.04 21.42
C HIS A 204 4.69 -11.14 22.01
N VAL A 205 3.43 -11.58 22.02
CA VAL A 205 2.32 -10.85 22.63
C VAL A 205 2.52 -10.70 24.14
N GLU A 206 2.85 -11.78 24.85
CA GLU A 206 3.14 -11.73 26.29
C GLU A 206 4.30 -10.77 26.60
N ASN A 207 5.39 -10.87 25.84
CA ASN A 207 6.55 -10.00 26.00
C ASN A 207 6.20 -8.52 25.75
N PHE A 208 5.48 -8.22 24.66
CA PHE A 208 5.09 -6.86 24.33
C PHE A 208 4.19 -6.26 25.41
N LEU A 209 3.17 -6.99 25.86
CA LEU A 209 2.26 -6.56 26.93
C LEU A 209 3.01 -6.32 28.25
N LYS A 210 3.92 -7.22 28.62
CA LYS A 210 4.77 -7.05 29.80
C LYS A 210 5.56 -5.74 29.72
N LEU A 211 6.27 -5.50 28.62
CA LEU A 211 7.08 -4.30 28.42
C LEU A 211 6.22 -3.03 28.39
N CYS A 212 5.02 -3.07 27.82
CA CYS A 212 4.05 -1.97 27.90
C CYS A 212 3.66 -1.67 29.36
N ASN A 213 3.30 -2.69 30.14
CA ASN A 213 2.88 -2.52 31.54
C ASN A 213 4.02 -2.06 32.46
N GLU A 214 5.26 -2.37 32.12
CA GLU A 214 6.46 -1.90 32.82
C GLU A 214 6.85 -0.46 32.41
N GLY A 215 6.16 0.16 31.45
CA GLY A 215 6.52 1.47 30.90
C GLY A 215 7.83 1.46 30.12
N PHE A 216 8.29 0.29 29.67
CA PHE A 216 9.57 0.12 28.97
C PHE A 216 9.63 0.97 27.69
N TYR A 217 8.52 1.07 26.96
CA TYR A 217 8.45 1.81 25.70
C TYR A 217 8.33 3.33 25.87
N ASN A 218 8.03 3.82 27.07
CA ASN A 218 7.91 5.26 27.33
C ASN A 218 9.24 5.95 27.02
N ASP A 219 9.15 7.06 26.30
CA ASP A 219 10.24 7.90 25.78
C ASP A 219 11.14 7.25 24.71
N THR A 220 10.87 6.00 24.31
CA THR A 220 11.56 5.40 23.15
C THR A 220 11.09 6.05 21.85
N LYS A 221 11.94 5.98 20.81
CA LYS A 221 11.70 6.65 19.53
C LYS A 221 11.54 5.68 18.37
N PHE A 222 10.81 6.14 17.36
CA PHE A 222 10.83 5.55 16.02
C PHE A 222 12.13 5.96 15.32
N HIS A 223 13.19 5.20 15.56
CA HIS A 223 14.56 5.57 15.19
C HIS A 223 14.92 5.25 13.74
N ARG A 224 14.07 4.48 13.03
CA ARG A 224 14.30 4.12 11.63
C ARG A 224 12.98 4.10 10.87
N VAL A 225 12.93 4.81 9.75
CA VAL A 225 11.73 5.00 8.93
C VAL A 225 12.09 4.82 7.45
N ILE A 226 11.35 3.97 6.75
CA ILE A 226 11.51 3.81 5.29
C ILE A 226 10.11 3.92 4.67
N THR A 227 9.90 4.98 3.90
CA THR A 227 8.64 5.26 3.22
C THR A 227 8.23 4.12 2.29
N GLY A 228 6.97 3.71 2.36
CA GLY A 228 6.40 2.57 1.64
C GLY A 228 6.84 1.21 2.17
N PHE A 229 7.51 1.16 3.32
CA PHE A 229 8.01 -0.07 3.92
C PHE A 229 7.58 -0.20 5.39
N MET A 230 8.19 0.56 6.30
CA MET A 230 7.89 0.46 7.74
C MET A 230 8.42 1.64 8.57
N ILE A 231 7.89 1.75 9.79
CA ILE A 231 8.44 2.55 10.90
C ILE A 231 8.88 1.62 12.02
N GLN A 232 10.13 1.73 12.48
CA GLN A 232 10.73 0.83 13.48
C GLN A 232 11.02 1.57 14.79
N GLY A 233 10.64 0.94 15.90
CA GLY A 233 10.75 1.48 17.25
C GLY A 233 11.02 0.40 18.31
N GLY A 234 10.88 0.76 19.59
CA GLY A 234 11.04 -0.18 20.71
C GLY A 234 12.48 -0.43 21.17
N ASP A 235 13.43 0.41 20.74
CA ASP A 235 14.81 0.38 21.20
C ASP A 235 15.01 1.29 22.43
N PRO A 236 15.39 0.76 23.62
CA PRO A 236 15.62 1.56 24.81
C PRO A 236 16.80 2.55 24.68
N ASN A 237 17.79 2.28 23.81
CA ASN A 237 18.93 3.18 23.63
C ASN A 237 18.52 4.54 23.06
N THR A 238 17.36 4.62 22.41
CA THR A 238 16.80 5.86 21.85
C THR A 238 16.36 6.89 22.90
N LYS A 239 16.30 6.48 24.17
CA LYS A 239 16.09 7.39 25.30
C LYS A 239 17.33 8.23 25.61
N GLU A 240 18.51 7.72 25.26
CA GLU A 240 19.79 8.37 25.46
C GLU A 240 20.23 9.15 24.21
N ALA A 241 21.16 10.09 24.39
CA ALA A 241 21.59 11.00 23.33
C ALA A 241 22.56 10.36 22.31
N ASP A 242 23.19 9.23 22.64
CA ASP A 242 24.16 8.57 21.76
C ASP A 242 23.44 7.82 20.63
N VAL A 243 23.33 8.50 19.49
CA VAL A 243 22.64 8.00 18.32
C VAL A 243 23.34 6.83 17.63
N ASP A 244 24.62 6.59 17.92
CA ASP A 244 25.38 5.48 17.34
C ASP A 244 24.97 4.13 17.96
N GLN A 245 24.32 4.17 19.13
CA GLN A 245 23.80 2.99 19.83
C GLN A 245 22.36 2.63 19.43
N TRP A 246 21.71 3.46 18.61
CA TRP A 246 20.32 3.23 18.20
C TRP A 246 20.22 2.02 17.27
N GLY A 247 19.14 1.26 17.40
CA GLY A 247 18.90 -0.03 16.76
C GLY A 247 19.59 -1.22 17.43
N GLN A 248 20.38 -1.01 18.49
CA GLN A 248 21.18 -2.07 19.13
C GLN A 248 20.70 -2.45 20.54
N GLY A 249 19.75 -1.71 21.11
CA GLY A 249 19.24 -1.99 22.46
C GLY A 249 18.11 -3.01 22.49
N GLY A 250 17.85 -3.52 23.69
CA GLY A 250 16.80 -4.50 23.96
C GLY A 250 16.52 -4.66 25.46
N PRO A 251 15.62 -5.55 25.85
CA PRO A 251 15.14 -5.69 27.23
C PRO A 251 16.08 -6.51 28.12
N GLY A 252 17.29 -6.82 27.65
CA GLY A 252 18.26 -7.69 28.33
C GLY A 252 18.03 -9.19 28.13
N TYR A 253 17.00 -9.58 27.38
CA TYR A 253 16.69 -10.96 27.01
C TYR A 253 16.12 -11.01 25.59
N LYS A 254 15.90 -12.23 25.07
CA LYS A 254 15.33 -12.47 23.73
C LYS A 254 14.14 -13.43 23.80
N VAL A 255 13.26 -13.33 22.82
CA VAL A 255 12.13 -14.20 22.56
C VAL A 255 12.42 -14.98 21.28
N ASP A 256 12.27 -16.30 21.33
CA ASP A 256 12.45 -17.15 20.14
C ASP A 256 11.39 -16.83 19.09
N ALA A 257 11.78 -16.94 17.81
CA ALA A 257 10.83 -16.80 16.70
C ALA A 257 9.66 -17.79 16.84
N GLU A 258 8.47 -17.33 16.46
CA GLU A 258 7.24 -18.11 16.45
C GLU A 258 6.78 -18.24 15.00
N ASP A 259 6.62 -19.48 14.54
CA ASP A 259 6.08 -19.74 13.22
C ASP A 259 4.58 -19.47 13.24
N ASN A 260 4.12 -18.56 12.38
CA ASN A 260 2.70 -18.31 12.15
C ASN A 260 2.42 -17.99 10.67
N ASP A 261 1.16 -18.14 10.28
CA ASP A 261 0.71 -17.92 8.90
C ASP A 261 0.35 -16.45 8.61
N LEU A 262 0.67 -15.53 9.52
CA LEU A 262 0.40 -14.10 9.36
C LEU A 262 1.44 -13.47 8.42
N ARG A 263 0.97 -12.62 7.51
CA ARG A 263 1.76 -11.95 6.48
C ARG A 263 1.89 -10.45 6.72
N HIS A 264 2.90 -9.83 6.13
CA HIS A 264 3.14 -8.42 6.22
C HIS A 264 2.32 -7.66 5.18
N PHE A 265 1.16 -7.17 5.60
CA PHE A 265 0.39 -6.13 4.89
C PHE A 265 0.61 -4.77 5.56
N ARG A 266 0.13 -3.66 4.96
CA ARG A 266 0.15 -2.34 5.61
C ARG A 266 -0.63 -2.35 6.93
N GLY A 267 -0.08 -1.73 7.97
CA GLY A 267 -0.72 -1.59 9.29
C GLY A 267 -0.53 -2.79 10.23
N TYR A 268 0.46 -3.64 9.99
CA TYR A 268 0.75 -4.78 10.87
C TYR A 268 2.00 -4.51 11.72
N LEU A 269 1.93 -4.98 12.96
CA LEU A 269 3.02 -4.91 13.94
C LEU A 269 3.80 -6.23 13.89
N SER A 270 5.12 -6.12 13.73
CA SER A 270 6.00 -7.28 13.60
C SER A 270 7.31 -7.09 14.37
N ALA A 271 7.89 -8.20 14.83
CA ALA A 271 9.07 -8.20 15.67
C ALA A 271 10.33 -7.87 14.86
N ALA A 272 11.09 -6.87 15.33
CA ALA A 272 12.38 -6.55 14.73
C ALA A 272 13.49 -7.43 15.32
N LYS A 273 14.38 -7.90 14.47
CA LYS A 273 15.57 -8.66 14.87
C LYS A 273 16.75 -7.71 14.98
N MET A 274 17.62 -7.94 15.97
CA MET A 274 18.91 -7.24 16.03
C MET A 274 19.91 -7.91 15.07
N GLY A 275 20.90 -7.15 14.62
CA GLY A 275 21.94 -7.66 13.72
C GLY A 275 22.62 -8.92 14.26
N GLY A 276 22.60 -10.01 13.48
CA GLY A 276 23.18 -11.31 13.86
C GLY A 276 22.20 -12.31 14.46
N ASP A 277 20.97 -11.89 14.79
CA ASP A 277 19.95 -12.81 15.31
C ASP A 277 19.13 -13.41 14.17
N ALA A 278 19.32 -14.70 13.91
CA ALA A 278 18.56 -15.40 12.87
C ALA A 278 17.16 -15.80 13.35
N GLN A 279 16.98 -16.14 14.63
CA GLN A 279 15.80 -16.87 15.15
C GLN A 279 15.26 -16.31 16.47
N SER A 280 15.54 -15.03 16.80
CA SER A 280 15.03 -14.42 18.02
C SER A 280 14.88 -12.90 17.89
N SER A 281 14.00 -12.32 18.69
CA SER A 281 13.75 -10.87 18.78
C SER A 281 13.82 -10.40 20.25
N GLY A 282 13.85 -9.09 20.47
CA GLY A 282 13.91 -8.48 21.80
C GLY A 282 12.66 -7.64 22.09
N SER A 283 12.86 -6.33 22.26
CA SER A 283 11.80 -5.36 22.48
C SER A 283 11.44 -4.57 21.22
N GLN A 284 12.33 -4.56 20.23
CA GLN A 284 12.16 -3.77 19.02
C GLN A 284 11.08 -4.36 18.12
N PHE A 285 10.32 -3.49 17.47
CA PHE A 285 9.23 -3.83 16.58
C PHE A 285 9.21 -2.85 15.40
N PHE A 286 8.47 -3.20 14.36
CA PHE A 286 8.12 -2.28 13.29
C PHE A 286 6.63 -2.36 12.95
N ILE A 287 6.07 -1.23 12.54
CA ILE A 287 4.74 -1.12 11.95
C ILE A 287 4.93 -0.95 10.45
N THR A 288 4.35 -1.85 9.67
CA THR A 288 4.44 -1.81 8.21
C THR A 288 3.60 -0.68 7.63
N THR A 289 4.18 0.05 6.69
CA THR A 289 3.50 1.06 5.89
C THR A 289 3.33 0.62 4.44
N GLY A 290 4.10 -0.36 3.99
CA GLY A 290 3.86 -1.14 2.77
C GLY A 290 3.42 -2.58 3.06
N SER A 291 3.55 -3.46 2.06
CA SER A 291 3.28 -4.91 2.21
C SER A 291 4.53 -5.75 1.87
N PRO A 292 5.55 -5.76 2.74
CA PRO A 292 6.83 -6.42 2.46
C PRO A 292 6.78 -7.95 2.67
N HIS A 293 6.13 -8.65 1.75
CA HIS A 293 5.97 -10.12 1.81
C HIS A 293 7.27 -10.93 1.85
N HIS A 294 8.42 -10.33 1.51
CA HIS A 294 9.73 -10.97 1.67
C HIS A 294 10.14 -11.16 3.15
N LEU A 295 9.42 -10.56 4.09
CA LEU A 295 9.61 -10.75 5.53
C LEU A 295 8.68 -11.83 6.11
N ASP A 296 7.73 -12.36 5.34
CA ASP A 296 6.78 -13.39 5.78
C ASP A 296 7.53 -14.66 6.19
N GLY A 297 7.22 -15.19 7.38
CA GLY A 297 7.94 -16.34 7.98
C GLY A 297 9.38 -16.03 8.42
N VAL A 298 9.90 -14.83 8.15
CA VAL A 298 11.21 -14.37 8.65
C VAL A 298 11.01 -13.54 9.91
N HIS A 299 10.07 -12.60 9.91
CA HIS A 299 9.71 -11.79 11.07
C HIS A 299 8.33 -12.17 11.60
N VAL A 300 8.20 -12.20 12.92
CA VAL A 300 6.97 -12.63 13.58
C VAL A 300 5.99 -11.47 13.59
N VAL A 301 4.93 -11.56 12.78
CA VAL A 301 3.78 -10.66 12.88
C VAL A 301 2.99 -11.04 14.14
N PHE A 302 2.71 -10.07 15.00
CA PHE A 302 2.03 -10.32 16.27
C PHE A 302 0.96 -9.28 16.62
N GLY A 303 0.74 -8.27 15.78
CA GLY A 303 -0.35 -7.32 15.95
C GLY A 303 -0.82 -6.62 14.67
N LYS A 304 -1.93 -5.89 14.78
CA LYS A 304 -2.55 -5.09 13.71
C LYS A 304 -2.99 -3.75 14.28
N VAL A 305 -2.71 -2.67 13.57
CA VAL A 305 -3.22 -1.34 13.89
C VAL A 305 -4.72 -1.31 13.58
N LEU A 306 -5.53 -1.00 14.59
CA LEU A 306 -6.97 -0.81 14.47
C LEU A 306 -7.31 0.64 14.14
N GLU A 307 -6.63 1.59 14.79
CA GLU A 307 -6.84 3.04 14.63
C GLU A 307 -5.49 3.77 14.69
N GLY A 308 -5.40 4.94 14.04
CA GLY A 308 -4.17 5.75 14.06
C GLY A 308 -3.20 5.47 12.91
N MET A 309 -3.66 4.88 11.80
CA MET A 309 -2.84 4.76 10.58
C MET A 309 -2.44 6.12 9.99
N ASP A 310 -3.23 7.18 10.23
CA ASP A 310 -2.85 8.54 9.84
C ASP A 310 -1.66 9.04 10.68
N THR A 311 -1.63 8.77 11.99
CA THR A 311 -0.47 9.02 12.85
C THR A 311 0.75 8.24 12.37
N VAL A 312 0.59 6.96 12.01
CA VAL A 312 1.66 6.16 11.39
C VAL A 312 2.17 6.83 10.10
N GLY A 313 1.26 7.35 9.27
CA GLY A 313 1.59 8.09 8.05
C GLY A 313 2.36 9.39 8.32
N ILE A 314 2.00 10.15 9.36
CA ILE A 314 2.74 11.34 9.79
C ILE A 314 4.17 10.96 10.19
N ILE A 315 4.34 9.92 11.01
CA ILE A 315 5.67 9.42 11.43
C ILE A 315 6.48 8.98 10.21
N GLU A 316 5.86 8.27 9.26
CA GLU A 316 6.48 7.83 8.01
C GLU A 316 6.95 8.99 7.13
N SER A 317 6.23 10.13 7.15
CA SER A 317 6.52 11.31 6.34
C SER A 317 7.65 12.20 6.89
N GLY A 318 8.23 11.83 8.05
CA GLY A 318 9.30 12.58 8.68
C GLY A 318 10.52 12.76 7.76
N ALA A 319 11.12 13.95 7.78
CA ALA A 319 12.31 14.24 6.98
C ALA A 319 13.50 13.38 7.43
N ILE A 320 14.26 12.86 6.46
CA ILE A 320 15.44 12.01 6.67
C ILE A 320 16.60 12.63 5.89
N ALA A 321 17.64 13.09 6.60
CA ALA A 321 18.86 13.56 5.95
C ALA A 321 19.67 12.41 5.31
N LEU A 322 20.40 12.72 4.23
CA LEU A 322 21.29 11.74 3.61
C LEU A 322 22.39 11.30 4.59
N GLY A 323 22.66 9.99 4.61
CA GLY A 323 23.73 9.41 5.43
C GLY A 323 23.33 9.09 6.88
N THR A 324 22.06 9.21 7.26
CA THR A 324 21.57 8.90 8.61
C THR A 324 21.08 7.46 8.78
N GLN A 325 21.29 6.59 7.80
CA GLN A 325 20.81 5.20 7.80
C GLN A 325 19.30 5.09 8.08
N ASP A 326 18.51 5.88 7.36
CA ASP A 326 17.04 5.94 7.46
C ASP A 326 16.52 6.48 8.82
N ARG A 327 17.38 7.14 9.61
CA ARG A 327 16.98 7.81 10.85
C ARG A 327 16.34 9.17 10.54
N PRO A 328 15.11 9.43 11.05
CA PRO A 328 14.48 10.74 10.93
C PRO A 328 15.28 11.87 11.60
N ASP A 329 15.19 13.08 11.06
CA ASP A 329 15.80 14.28 11.65
C ASP A 329 15.13 14.65 12.98
N SER A 330 13.83 14.39 13.10
CA SER A 330 13.03 14.55 14.32
C SER A 330 12.22 13.27 14.56
N PRO A 331 12.82 12.24 15.18
CA PRO A 331 12.17 10.97 15.43
C PRO A 331 10.96 11.12 16.36
N ALA A 332 9.82 10.58 15.95
CA ALA A 332 8.63 10.52 16.79
C ALA A 332 8.91 9.71 18.06
N THR A 333 8.38 10.16 19.18
CA THR A 333 8.59 9.59 20.52
C THR A 333 7.30 8.94 21.01
N ILE A 334 7.42 7.72 21.55
CA ILE A 334 6.35 7.03 22.27
C ILE A 334 6.26 7.65 23.66
N VAL A 335 5.22 8.43 23.91
CA VAL A 335 4.99 9.11 25.19
C VAL A 335 4.55 8.10 26.25
N SER A 336 3.63 7.19 25.88
CA SER A 336 3.16 6.15 26.79
C SER A 336 2.53 4.97 26.06
N THR A 337 2.43 3.83 26.75
CA THR A 337 1.62 2.68 26.33
C THR A 337 0.62 2.30 27.41
N GLU A 338 -0.61 2.01 27.01
CA GLU A 338 -1.71 1.59 27.89
C GLU A 338 -2.33 0.30 27.34
N THR A 339 -2.36 -0.77 28.14
CA THR A 339 -3.08 -2.01 27.81
C THR A 339 -4.56 -1.84 28.20
N LEU A 340 -5.48 -2.12 27.28
CA LEU A 340 -6.93 -1.91 27.46
C LEU A 340 -7.71 -3.21 27.68
#